data_AF-A0A437R1I8-F1
#
_entry.id   AF-A0A437R1I8-F1
#
_cell.length_a   1.000
_cell.length_b   1.000
_cell.length_c   1.000
_cell.angle_alpha   90.00
_cell.angle_beta   90.00
_cell.angle_gamma   90.00
#
_symmetry.space_group_name_H-M   'P 1'
#
loop_
_entity.id
_entity.type
_entity.pdbx_description
1 polymer ?
#
loop_
_entity_poly.entity_id
_entity_poly.type
_entity_poly.pdbx_seq_one_letter_code
_entity_poly.pdbx_strand_id
1 'polypeptide(L)'
;MQDIINTLQQQGLGFWLWFLPLMLVIWFLPTILAAFFNRKQLKYIAIANVPAGMSFIAWGGCIVWAVTGNLWQKKTATPVEPQV
;
A
#
# COMPACT_ATOMS: atom_id res chain seq x y z
N MET A 1 -29.37 11.19 -20.17
CA MET A 1 -28.55 9.95 -20.15
C MET A 1 -27.60 9.87 -21.33
N GLN A 2 -28.02 10.19 -22.55
CA GLN A 2 -27.16 10.18 -23.74
C GLN A 2 -25.99 11.18 -23.66
N ASP A 3 -26.19 12.35 -23.04
CA ASP A 3 -25.11 13.35 -22.85
C ASP A 3 -23.99 12.87 -21.92
N ILE A 4 -24.32 12.09 -20.88
CA ILE A 4 -23.34 11.49 -19.97
C ILE A 4 -22.50 10.46 -20.71
N ILE A 5 -23.12 9.64 -21.55
CA ILE A 5 -22.44 8.63 -22.36
C ILE A 5 -21.49 9.30 -23.37
N ASN A 6 -21.96 10.35 -24.05
CA ASN A 6 -21.11 11.12 -24.97
C ASN A 6 -19.94 11.80 -24.24
N THR A 7 -20.17 12.36 -23.04
CA THR A 7 -19.11 13.00 -22.23
C THR A 7 -18.07 11.99 -21.71
N LEU A 8 -18.50 10.76 -21.39
CA LEU A 8 -17.61 9.67 -20.98
C LEU A 8 -16.82 9.09 -22.16
N GLN A 9 -17.42 8.98 -23.35
CA GLN A 9 -16.72 8.58 -24.57
C GLN A 9 -15.74 9.65 -25.08
N GLN A 10 -16.00 10.91 -24.77
CA GLN A 10 -15.13 12.04 -25.13
C GLN A 10 -13.96 12.22 -24.13
N GLN A 11 -13.87 11.40 -23.08
CA GLN A 11 -12.69 11.36 -22.20
C GLN A 11 -11.50 10.86 -23.02
N GLY A 12 -10.64 11.80 -23.42
CA GLY A 12 -9.43 11.50 -24.18
C GLY A 12 -8.43 10.67 -23.37
N LEU A 13 -7.52 10.01 -24.09
CA LEU A 13 -6.45 9.18 -23.53
C LEU A 13 -5.64 9.89 -22.41
N GLY A 14 -5.55 11.23 -22.43
CA GLY A 14 -4.90 12.03 -21.39
C GLY A 14 -5.51 11.86 -19.99
N PHE A 15 -6.84 11.69 -19.87
CA PHE A 15 -7.48 11.41 -18.58
C PHE A 15 -6.97 10.10 -18.00
N TRP A 16 -6.97 9.04 -18.82
CA TRP A 16 -6.48 7.72 -18.42
C TRP A 16 -4.99 7.73 -18.08
N LEU A 17 -4.19 8.50 -18.84
CA LEU A 17 -2.75 8.60 -18.64
C LEU A 17 -2.37 9.20 -17.28
N TRP A 18 -3.19 10.12 -16.74
CA TRP A 18 -2.99 10.69 -15.42
C TRP A 18 -3.70 9.90 -14.31
N PHE A 19 -4.94 9.48 -14.57
CA PHE A 19 -5.77 8.78 -13.57
C PHE A 19 -5.17 7.43 -13.17
N LEU A 20 -4.72 6.62 -14.14
CA LEU A 20 -4.21 5.28 -13.88
C LEU A 20 -2.97 5.26 -12.95
N PRO A 21 -1.92 6.06 -13.20
CA PRO A 21 -0.77 6.10 -12.29
C PRO A 21 -1.15 6.69 -10.93
N LEU A 22 -2.02 7.70 -10.87
CA LEU A 22 -2.44 8.28 -9.60
C LEU A 22 -3.24 7.27 -8.75
N MET A 23 -4.13 6.51 -9.39
CA MET A 23 -4.87 5.41 -8.76
C MET A 23 -3.92 4.32 -8.27
N LEU A 24 -2.94 3.93 -9.07
CA LEU A 24 -1.92 2.95 -8.68
C LEU A 24 -1.11 3.41 -7.47
N VAL A 25 -0.70 4.68 -7.42
CA VAL A 25 0.04 5.24 -6.28
C VAL A 25 -0.80 5.21 -5.00
N ILE A 26 -2.08 5.56 -5.07
CA ILE A 26 -2.98 5.51 -3.92
C ILE A 26 -3.24 4.06 -3.51
N TRP A 27 -3.49 3.15 -4.45
CA TRP A 27 -3.71 1.74 -4.17
C TRP A 27 -2.48 1.08 -3.52
N PHE A 28 -1.29 1.38 -4.04
CA PHE A 28 -0.01 0.88 -3.53
C PHE A 28 0.64 1.73 -2.44
N LEU A 29 -0.07 2.71 -1.89
CA LEU A 29 0.43 3.59 -0.83
C LEU A 29 1.00 2.83 0.39
N PRO A 30 0.37 1.77 0.92
CA PRO A 30 0.92 0.99 2.05
C PRO A 30 2.27 0.35 1.70
N THR A 31 2.43 -0.13 0.46
CA THR A 31 3.67 -0.72 -0.04
C THR A 31 4.78 0.34 -0.16
N ILE A 32 4.43 1.55 -0.60
CA ILE A 32 5.35 2.69 -0.65
C ILE A 32 5.81 3.04 0.76
N LEU A 33 4.90 3.16 1.74
CA LEU A 33 5.27 3.41 3.14
C LEU A 33 6.18 2.32 3.69
N ALA A 34 5.88 1.05 3.40
CA ALA A 34 6.72 -0.07 3.81
C ALA A 34 8.13 -0.01 3.19
N ALA A 35 8.28 0.55 1.99
CA ALA A 35 9.57 0.73 1.35
C ALA A 35 10.48 1.70 2.10
N PHE A 36 9.92 2.72 2.76
CA PHE A 36 10.68 3.69 3.55
C PHE A 36 10.88 3.23 5.00
N PHE A 37 9.82 2.72 5.64
CA PHE A 37 9.84 2.41 7.07
C PHE A 37 10.25 0.98 7.37
N ASN A 38 9.96 0.00 6.50
CA ASN A 38 10.06 -1.42 6.83
C ASN A 38 10.44 -2.31 5.62
N ARG A 39 11.59 -1.99 4.99
CA ARG A 39 12.15 -2.67 3.81
C ARG A 39 12.13 -4.20 3.91
N LYS A 40 12.36 -4.77 5.10
CA LYS A 40 12.39 -6.22 5.34
C LYS A 40 11.03 -6.89 5.16
N GLN A 41 9.94 -6.22 5.52
CA GLN A 41 8.58 -6.76 5.43
C GLN A 41 7.81 -6.28 4.19
N LEU A 42 8.45 -5.49 3.33
CA LEU A 42 7.87 -4.96 2.10
C LEU A 42 7.22 -6.06 1.23
N LYS A 43 7.87 -7.22 1.09
CA LYS A 43 7.33 -8.34 0.30
C LYS A 43 5.98 -8.85 0.84
N TYR A 44 5.82 -8.91 2.17
CA TYR A 44 4.57 -9.38 2.78
C TYR A 44 3.47 -8.34 2.62
N ILE A 45 3.80 -7.06 2.83
CA ILE A 45 2.85 -5.96 2.66
C ILE A 45 2.44 -5.82 1.19
N ALA A 46 3.36 -6.00 0.24
CA ALA A 46 3.06 -5.96 -1.20
C ALA A 46 2.08 -7.07 -1.60
N ILE A 47 2.28 -8.30 -1.13
CA ILE A 47 1.37 -9.43 -1.39
C ILE A 47 0.02 -9.18 -0.72
N ALA A 48 0.02 -8.71 0.53
CA ALA A 48 -1.21 -8.38 1.26
C ALA A 48 -1.99 -7.22 0.64
N ASN A 49 -1.31 -6.30 -0.05
CA ASN A 49 -1.97 -5.14 -0.67
C ASN A 49 -2.85 -5.52 -1.88
N VAL A 50 -2.54 -6.63 -2.56
CA VAL A 50 -3.35 -7.15 -3.68
C VAL A 50 -4.77 -7.50 -3.23
N PRO A 51 -5.02 -8.31 -2.18
CA PRO A 51 -6.34 -8.52 -1.62
C PRO A 51 -6.82 -7.36 -0.73
N ALA A 52 -5.92 -6.61 -0.07
CA ALA A 52 -6.33 -5.51 0.82
C ALA A 52 -7.00 -4.36 0.07
N GLY A 53 -6.70 -4.18 -1.21
CA GLY A 53 -7.44 -3.25 -2.06
C GLY A 53 -8.95 -3.54 -2.18
N MET A 54 -9.41 -4.75 -1.82
CA MET A 54 -10.83 -5.08 -1.75
C MET A 54 -11.50 -4.66 -0.42
N SER A 55 -10.74 -4.23 0.59
CA SER A 55 -11.28 -3.86 1.91
C SER A 55 -10.52 -2.70 2.56
N PHE A 56 -11.23 -1.60 2.85
CA PHE A 56 -10.68 -0.42 3.51
C PHE A 56 -9.99 -0.74 4.86
N ILE A 57 -10.51 -1.71 5.62
CA ILE A 57 -9.93 -2.09 6.91
C ILE A 57 -8.60 -2.82 6.71
N ALA A 58 -8.52 -3.75 5.76
CA ALA A 58 -7.28 -4.44 5.45
C ALA A 58 -6.22 -3.47 4.88
N TRP A 59 -6.65 -2.51 4.05
CA TRP A 59 -5.80 -1.47 3.50
C TRP A 59 -5.24 -0.56 4.61
N GLY A 60 -6.10 -0.10 5.53
CA GLY A 60 -5.68 0.68 6.70
C GLY A 60 -4.74 -0.11 7.64
N GLY A 61 -5.01 -1.39 7.87
CA GLY A 61 -4.13 -2.27 8.65
C GLY A 61 -2.73 -2.42 8.04
N CYS A 62 -2.64 -2.52 6.71
CA CYS A 62 -1.35 -2.54 6.01
C CYS A 62 -0.56 -1.23 6.19
N ILE A 63 -1.24 -0.08 6.24
CA ILE A 63 -0.59 1.22 6.51
C ILE A 63 0.00 1.24 7.92
N VAL A 64 -0.79 0.87 8.92
CA VAL A 64 -0.33 0.82 10.32
C VAL A 64 0.85 -0.14 10.46
N TRP A 65 0.76 -1.32 9.84
CA TRP A 65 1.83 -2.31 9.87
C TRP A 65 3.09 -1.86 9.12
N ALA A 66 2.94 -1.16 7.99
CA ALA A 66 4.05 -0.57 7.25
C ALA A 66 4.86 0.41 8.10
N VAL A 67 4.19 1.25 8.89
CA VAL A 67 4.85 2.25 9.77
C VAL A 67 5.38 1.59 11.05
N THR A 68 4.62 0.67 11.66
CA THR A 68 4.94 0.13 13.00
C THR A 68 5.94 -1.02 12.96
N GLY A 69 5.96 -1.83 11.89
CA GLY A 69 6.68 -3.11 11.91
C GLY A 69 8.20 -3.01 12.09
N ASN A 70 8.81 -1.85 11.88
CA ASN A 70 10.23 -1.62 12.16
C ASN A 70 10.54 -1.57 13.67
N LEU A 71 9.58 -1.10 14.50
CA LEU A 71 9.73 -1.07 15.96
C LEU A 71 9.78 -2.50 16.55
N TRP A 72 9.11 -3.44 15.92
CA TRP A 72 9.03 -4.82 16.41
C TRP A 72 10.32 -5.61 16.14
N GLN A 73 10.97 -5.35 15.00
CA GLN A 73 12.26 -5.96 14.65
C GLN A 73 13.41 -5.55 15.59
N LYS A 74 13.37 -4.33 16.14
CA LYS A 74 14.41 -3.87 17.09
C LYS A 74 14.34 -4.57 18.44
N LYS A 75 13.16 -5.08 18.85
CA LYS A 75 13.00 -5.77 20.14
C LYS A 75 13.48 -7.22 20.11
N THR A 76 13.44 -7.87 18.95
CA THR A 76 13.87 -9.27 18.79
C THR A 76 15.34 -9.42 18.43
N ALA A 77 16.00 -8.33 18.01
CA ALA A 77 17.43 -8.32 17.71
C ALA A 77 18.34 -8.15 18.94
N THR A 78 17.78 -7.87 20.13
CA THR A 78 18.51 -7.98 21.38
C THR A 78 18.59 -9.47 21.73
N PRO A 79 19.78 -10.10 21.68
CA PRO A 79 19.92 -11.45 22.18
C PRO A 79 19.52 -11.41 23.66
N VAL A 80 18.59 -12.27 24.06
CA VAL A 80 18.45 -12.60 25.48
C VAL A 80 19.77 -13.27 25.85
N GLU A 81 20.68 -12.50 26.44
CA GLU A 81 21.89 -13.03 27.05
C GLU A 81 21.42 -14.09 28.06
N PRO A 82 21.85 -15.36 27.91
CA PRO A 82 21.46 -16.40 28.84
C PRO A 82 22.00 -16.00 30.22
N GLN A 83 21.08 -15.64 31.11
CA GLN A 83 21.39 -15.34 32.50
C GLN A 83 21.90 -16.64 33.12
N VAL A 84 23.22 -16.73 33.26
CA VAL A 84 23.95 -17.78 34.01
C VAL A 84 23.60 -17.76 35.49
#